data_AF-A0AAV2TK88-F1
#
_entry.id   AF-A0AAV2TK88-F1
#
_cell.length_a   1.000
_cell.length_b   1.000
_cell.length_c   1.000
_cell.angle_alpha   90.00
_cell.angle_beta   90.00
_cell.angle_gamma   90.00
#
_symmetry.space_group_name_H-M   'P 1'
#
loop_
_entity.id
_entity.type
_entity.pdbx_description
1 polymer ?
#
loop_
_entity_poly.entity_id
_entity_poly.type
_entity_poly.pdbx_seq_one_letter_code
_entity_poly.pdbx_strand_id
1 'polypeptide(L)'
;MEELRRIRSGIMTEEDNMVTMHDVLDAKWLYDNRRDESYLRRVIMPLEKLLVGHKRIMLKDTAVSAICYGAKLMLPGVLRYDNDINVNDEIVLITTKGEAIAIGTFVWDNIKQFLNSDCTNDHCNYCYL
;
A
#
# COMPACT_ATOMS: atom_id res chain seq x y z
N MET A 1 34.81 -19.12 0.35
CA MET A 1 33.90 -18.02 -0.01
C MET A 1 34.66 -16.75 0.27
N GLU A 2 35.17 -16.08 -0.77
CA GLU A 2 36.06 -14.91 -0.59
C GLU A 2 35.29 -13.59 -0.53
N GLU A 3 34.20 -13.45 -1.30
CA GLU A 3 33.35 -12.25 -1.28
C GLU A 3 31.87 -12.61 -1.44
N LEU A 4 30.97 -11.82 -0.84
CA LEU A 4 29.51 -11.94 -0.98
C LEU A 4 28.89 -10.56 -1.19
N ARG A 5 28.04 -10.43 -2.22
CA ARG A 5 27.24 -9.24 -2.48
C ARG A 5 25.77 -9.60 -2.63
N ARG A 6 24.90 -8.87 -1.94
CA ARG A 6 23.45 -9.07 -2.00
C ARG A 6 22.84 -8.26 -3.15
N ILE A 7 22.38 -8.95 -4.20
CA ILE A 7 21.85 -8.36 -5.44
C ILE A 7 20.33 -8.07 -5.33
N ARG A 8 19.62 -8.70 -4.39
CA ARG A 8 18.18 -8.49 -4.19
C ARG A 8 17.78 -8.62 -2.73
N SER A 9 16.83 -7.80 -2.30
CA SER A 9 16.16 -7.91 -1.00
C SER A 9 14.66 -7.71 -1.18
N GLY A 10 13.90 -8.81 -1.13
CA GLY A 10 12.45 -8.80 -1.39
C GLY A 10 12.13 -8.31 -2.81
N ILE A 11 11.35 -7.24 -2.90
CA ILE A 11 10.95 -6.59 -4.16
C ILE A 11 12.01 -5.59 -4.68
N MET A 12 12.98 -5.18 -3.86
CA MET A 12 14.02 -4.24 -4.29
C MET A 12 15.21 -4.95 -4.91
N THR A 13 15.57 -4.52 -6.13
CA THR A 13 16.76 -4.96 -6.86
C THR A 13 17.80 -3.84 -6.94
N GLU A 14 18.99 -4.14 -7.49
CA GLU A 14 20.03 -3.12 -7.66
C GLU A 14 19.66 -2.03 -8.67
N GLU A 15 18.80 -2.35 -9.62
CA GLU A 15 18.32 -1.44 -10.65
C GLU A 15 17.24 -0.49 -10.10
N ASP A 16 16.60 -0.87 -8.99
CA ASP A 16 15.48 -0.15 -8.38
C ASP A 16 15.95 0.98 -7.45
N ASN A 17 16.61 1.99 -8.03
CA ASN A 17 17.03 3.21 -7.33
C ASN A 17 17.96 2.92 -6.13
N MET A 18 19.02 2.14 -6.36
CA MET A 18 20.11 1.96 -5.39
C MET A 18 20.86 3.29 -5.21
N VAL A 19 21.00 3.71 -3.96
CA VAL A 19 21.70 4.94 -3.57
C VAL A 19 22.91 4.61 -2.69
N THR A 20 23.95 5.43 -2.79
CA THR A 20 25.13 5.32 -1.94
C THR A 20 25.02 6.25 -0.73
N MET A 21 25.86 6.02 0.29
CA MET A 21 25.93 6.91 1.45
C MET A 21 26.36 8.35 1.09
N HIS A 22 27.11 8.51 -0.01
CA HIS A 22 27.50 9.82 -0.52
C HIS A 22 26.29 10.59 -1.05
N ASP A 23 25.41 9.93 -1.81
CA ASP A 23 24.18 10.55 -2.30
C ASP A 23 23.27 11.03 -1.15
N VAL A 24 23.21 10.29 -0.04
CA VAL A 24 22.44 10.66 1.15
C VAL A 24 23.02 11.92 1.81
N LEU A 25 24.35 12.01 1.92
CA LEU A 25 25.03 13.18 2.48
C LEU A 25 24.77 14.41 1.62
N ASP A 26 24.92 14.28 0.31
CA ASP A 26 24.73 15.37 -0.65
C ASP A 26 23.27 15.82 -0.69
N ALA A 27 22.31 14.89 -0.61
CA ALA A 27 20.89 15.19 -0.50
C ALA A 27 20.56 15.99 0.76
N LYS A 28 21.15 15.62 1.90
CA LYS A 28 20.94 16.37 3.15
C LYS A 28 21.56 17.76 3.08
N TRP A 29 22.78 17.88 2.58
CA TRP A 29 23.47 19.16 2.43
C TRP A 29 22.70 20.11 1.51
N LEU A 30 22.19 19.62 0.37
CA LEU A 30 21.43 20.43 -0.58
C LEU A 30 20.13 20.97 0.04
N TYR A 31 19.44 20.13 0.82
CA TYR A 31 18.25 20.51 1.55
C TYR A 31 18.55 21.62 2.58
N ASP A 32 19.61 21.48 3.37
CA ASP A 32 19.93 22.44 4.44
C ASP A 32 20.41 23.81 3.88
N ASN A 33 21.17 23.80 2.79
CA ASN A 33 21.78 25.03 2.25
C ASN A 33 20.90 25.75 1.21
N ARG A 34 20.17 25.01 0.38
CA ARG A 34 19.40 25.58 -0.73
C ARG A 34 17.89 25.40 -0.58
N ARG A 35 17.44 24.70 0.47
CA ARG A 35 16.02 24.33 0.69
C ARG A 35 15.42 23.59 -0.51
N ASP A 36 16.26 22.90 -1.28
CA ASP A 36 15.83 22.10 -2.40
C ASP A 36 15.58 20.66 -1.95
N GLU A 37 14.33 20.23 -2.05
CA GLU A 37 13.86 18.89 -1.65
C GLU A 37 13.97 17.85 -2.75
N SER A 38 14.21 18.27 -3.99
CA SER A 38 14.13 17.39 -5.17
C SER A 38 15.05 16.18 -5.06
N TYR A 39 16.29 16.39 -4.60
CA TYR A 39 17.26 15.31 -4.45
C TYR A 39 16.93 14.39 -3.27
N LEU A 40 16.43 14.93 -2.16
CA LEU A 40 16.01 14.14 -1.00
C LEU A 40 14.79 13.25 -1.32
N ARG A 41 13.81 13.77 -2.07
CA ARG A 41 12.64 13.01 -2.54
C ARG A 41 12.99 11.89 -3.53
N ARG A 42 14.14 11.98 -4.20
CA ARG A 42 14.65 10.90 -5.07
C ARG A 42 15.30 9.79 -4.24
N VAL A 43 16.04 10.15 -3.20
CA VAL A 43 16.74 9.18 -2.33
C VAL A 43 15.75 8.39 -1.48
N ILE A 44 14.71 9.05 -0.96
CA ILE A 44 13.71 8.42 -0.09
C ILE A 44 12.54 7.93 -0.94
N MET A 45 12.37 6.62 -1.01
CA MET A 45 11.21 6.00 -1.66
C MET A 45 10.05 5.81 -0.67
N PRO A 46 8.79 5.92 -1.14
CA PRO A 46 7.61 5.63 -0.33
C PRO A 46 7.55 4.15 0.08
N LEU A 47 7.02 3.88 1.27
CA LEU A 47 6.95 2.52 1.87
C LEU A 47 6.05 1.57 1.07
N GLU A 48 5.09 2.13 0.34
CA GLU A 48 4.16 1.42 -0.54
C GLU A 48 4.87 0.61 -1.63
N LYS A 49 6.09 1.00 -2.02
CA LYS A 49 6.88 0.28 -3.04
C LYS A 49 7.22 -1.15 -2.60
N LEU A 50 7.33 -1.39 -1.29
CA LEU A 50 7.59 -2.72 -0.74
C LEU A 50 6.36 -3.63 -0.78
N LEU A 51 5.16 -3.05 -0.87
CA LEU A 51 3.89 -3.76 -0.69
C LEU A 51 3.21 -4.15 -2.01
N VAL A 52 3.86 -3.89 -3.15
CA VAL A 52 3.31 -4.13 -4.50
C VAL A 52 2.99 -5.61 -4.75
N GLY A 53 3.67 -6.54 -4.07
CA GLY A 53 3.46 -7.98 -4.25
C GLY A 53 2.23 -8.56 -3.53
N HIS A 54 1.55 -7.80 -2.68
CA HIS A 54 0.43 -8.29 -1.88
C HIS A 54 -0.92 -7.96 -2.51
N LYS A 55 -1.93 -8.78 -2.18
CA LYS A 55 -3.33 -8.53 -2.57
C LYS A 55 -3.86 -7.31 -1.82
N ARG A 56 -4.70 -6.51 -2.47
CA ARG A 56 -5.13 -5.20 -1.96
C ARG A 56 -6.63 -5.17 -1.66
N ILE A 57 -6.99 -4.54 -0.54
CA ILE A 57 -8.37 -4.21 -0.21
C ILE A 57 -8.47 -2.70 0.00
N MET A 58 -9.31 -2.06 -0.80
CA MET A 58 -9.59 -0.64 -0.72
C MET A 58 -10.70 -0.38 0.29
N LEU A 59 -10.45 0.57 1.18
CA LEU A 59 -11.32 0.91 2.30
C LEU A 59 -12.06 2.23 2.08
N LYS A 60 -13.20 2.35 2.77
CA LYS A 60 -13.88 3.65 2.93
C LYS A 60 -13.08 4.54 3.87
N ASP A 61 -13.03 5.84 3.56
CA ASP A 61 -12.30 6.83 4.37
C ASP A 61 -12.78 6.88 5.84
N THR A 62 -14.08 6.61 6.08
CA THR A 62 -14.66 6.52 7.43
C THR A 62 -14.11 5.36 8.26
N ALA A 63 -13.64 4.29 7.62
CA ALA A 63 -13.13 3.08 8.29
C ALA A 63 -11.62 3.18 8.58
N VAL A 64 -10.89 4.10 7.94
CA VAL A 64 -9.43 4.21 8.05
C VAL A 64 -9.01 4.51 9.49
N SER A 65 -9.67 5.47 10.15
CA SER A 65 -9.32 5.85 11.53
C SER A 65 -9.48 4.69 12.50
N ALA A 66 -10.57 3.92 12.38
CA ALA A 66 -10.85 2.77 13.23
C ALA A 66 -9.75 1.71 13.13
N ILE A 67 -9.21 1.48 11.93
CA ILE A 67 -8.16 0.47 11.68
C ILE A 67 -6.81 0.94 12.23
N CYS A 68 -6.51 2.24 12.13
CA CYS A 68 -5.31 2.81 12.77
C CYS A 68 -5.33 2.65 14.31
N TYR A 69 -6.51 2.56 14.92
CA TYR A 69 -6.66 2.22 16.35
C TYR A 69 -6.63 0.71 16.64
N GLY A 70 -6.46 -0.14 15.62
CA GLY A 70 -6.41 -1.59 15.76
C GLY A 70 -7.78 -2.28 15.72
N ALA A 71 -8.84 -1.59 15.25
CA ALA A 71 -10.12 -2.26 15.04
C ALA A 71 -10.04 -3.28 13.89
N LYS A 72 -10.83 -4.35 14.00
CA LYS A 72 -10.97 -5.34 12.94
C LYS A 72 -11.79 -4.76 11.79
N LEU A 73 -11.35 -4.99 10.56
CA LEU A 73 -12.10 -4.61 9.38
C LEU A 73 -13.38 -5.45 9.26
N MET A 74 -14.51 -4.76 9.16
CA MET A 74 -15.82 -5.38 8.88
C MET A 74 -16.23 -5.09 7.44
N LEU A 75 -17.11 -5.95 6.91
CA LEU A 75 -17.64 -5.85 5.54
C LEU A 75 -18.11 -4.45 5.10
N PRO A 76 -18.87 -3.65 5.89
CA PRO A 76 -19.33 -2.33 5.44
C PRO A 76 -18.21 -1.31 5.19
N GLY A 77 -17.00 -1.58 5.69
CA GLY A 77 -15.82 -0.73 5.51
C GLY A 77 -15.05 -0.97 4.21
N VAL A 78 -15.36 -2.04 3.47
CA VAL A 78 -14.71 -2.37 2.21
C VAL A 78 -15.40 -1.66 1.05
N LEU A 79 -14.60 -1.06 0.15
CA LEU A 79 -15.08 -0.45 -1.09
C LEU A 79 -14.82 -1.37 -2.28
N ARG A 80 -13.58 -1.86 -2.41
CA ARG A 80 -13.14 -2.77 -3.48
C ARG A 80 -12.14 -3.77 -2.93
N TYR A 81 -12.12 -4.97 -3.49
CA TYR A 81 -11.17 -6.01 -3.14
C TYR A 81 -10.59 -6.60 -4.42
N ASP A 82 -9.36 -7.09 -4.35
CA ASP A 82 -8.73 -7.79 -5.46
C ASP A 82 -9.35 -9.18 -5.66
N ASN A 83 -9.36 -9.69 -6.88
CA ASN A 83 -9.92 -11.02 -7.15
C ASN A 83 -9.03 -12.11 -6.55
N ASP A 84 -9.62 -13.28 -6.29
CA ASP A 84 -8.90 -14.50 -5.83
C ASP A 84 -8.23 -14.40 -4.45
N ILE A 85 -8.78 -13.66 -3.49
CA ILE A 85 -8.32 -13.69 -2.09
C ILE A 85 -8.70 -15.03 -1.45
N ASN A 86 -7.71 -15.78 -0.95
CA ASN A 86 -7.93 -17.00 -0.19
C ASN A 86 -7.87 -16.72 1.31
N VAL A 87 -8.41 -17.68 2.06
CA VAL A 87 -8.27 -17.72 3.52
C VAL A 87 -6.80 -17.85 3.88
N ASN A 88 -6.38 -17.07 4.87
CA ASN A 88 -5.01 -16.95 5.37
C ASN A 88 -4.02 -16.23 4.45
N ASP A 89 -4.46 -15.65 3.34
CA ASP A 89 -3.58 -14.80 2.54
C ASP A 89 -3.24 -13.49 3.29
N GLU A 90 -2.01 -13.02 3.08
CA GLU A 90 -1.57 -11.70 3.52
C GLU A 90 -2.09 -10.62 2.57
N ILE A 91 -2.86 -9.69 3.11
CA ILE A 91 -3.49 -8.59 2.39
C ILE A 91 -3.00 -7.25 2.90
N VAL A 92 -2.93 -6.28 1.98
CA VAL A 92 -2.64 -4.88 2.28
C VAL A 92 -3.93 -4.09 2.20
N LEU A 93 -4.21 -3.35 3.26
CA LEU A 93 -5.32 -2.41 3.32
C LEU A 93 -4.86 -1.07 2.77
N ILE A 94 -5.58 -0.55 1.77
CA ILE A 94 -5.27 0.72 1.11
C ILE A 94 -6.40 1.73 1.20
N THR A 95 -6.06 3.02 1.23
CA THR A 95 -7.02 4.11 1.04
C THR A 95 -7.40 4.25 -0.43
N THR A 96 -8.42 5.07 -0.71
CA THR A 96 -8.77 5.50 -2.08
C THR A 96 -7.64 6.25 -2.79
N LYS A 97 -6.72 6.84 -2.01
CA LYS A 97 -5.53 7.55 -2.50
C LYS A 97 -4.35 6.62 -2.82
N GLY A 98 -4.43 5.36 -2.41
CA GLY A 98 -3.35 4.38 -2.58
C GLY A 98 -2.30 4.39 -1.46
N GLU A 99 -2.59 4.99 -0.31
CA GLU A 99 -1.74 4.91 0.89
C GLU A 99 -1.93 3.55 1.55
N ALA A 100 -0.85 2.93 2.02
CA ALA A 100 -0.92 1.68 2.77
C ALA A 100 -1.24 1.96 4.24
N ILE A 101 -2.31 1.35 4.76
CA ILE A 101 -2.77 1.55 6.15
C ILE A 101 -2.19 0.46 7.05
N ALA A 102 -2.43 -0.79 6.69
CA ALA A 102 -2.04 -1.95 7.49
C ALA A 102 -1.93 -3.21 6.64
N ILE A 103 -1.19 -4.17 7.17
CA ILE A 103 -1.12 -5.54 6.65
C ILE A 103 -1.95 -6.42 7.60
N GLY A 104 -2.69 -7.37 7.04
CA GLY A 104 -3.46 -8.31 7.83
C GLY A 104 -3.59 -9.66 7.16
N THR A 105 -3.94 -10.66 7.95
CA THR A 105 -4.32 -11.97 7.46
C THR A 105 -5.81 -11.98 7.15
N PHE A 106 -6.18 -12.49 5.99
CA PHE A 106 -7.57 -12.64 5.62
C PHE A 106 -8.18 -13.89 6.28
N VAL A 107 -9.29 -13.76 7.01
CA VAL A 107 -9.87 -14.86 7.83
C VAL A 107 -11.26 -15.29 7.31
N TRP A 108 -11.72 -14.81 6.16
CA TRP A 108 -13.09 -15.12 5.67
C TRP A 108 -13.11 -16.28 4.67
N ASP A 109 -13.86 -17.34 4.97
CA ASP A 109 -13.97 -18.53 4.12
C ASP A 109 -14.93 -18.37 2.92
N ASN A 110 -15.87 -17.43 2.98
CA ASN A 110 -16.95 -17.32 1.99
C ASN A 110 -17.09 -15.90 1.43
N ILE A 111 -16.22 -15.51 0.48
CA ILE A 111 -16.43 -14.30 -0.33
C ILE A 111 -17.54 -14.52 -1.39
N LYS A 112 -17.79 -15.78 -1.80
CA LYS A 112 -18.66 -16.11 -2.95
C LYS A 112 -20.17 -15.82 -2.77
N GLN A 113 -20.63 -15.38 -1.59
CA GLN A 113 -22.04 -15.06 -1.35
C GLN A 113 -22.43 -13.58 -1.61
N PHE A 114 -21.48 -12.69 -1.89
CA PHE A 114 -21.77 -11.26 -2.08
C PHE A 114 -21.88 -10.81 -3.56
N LEU A 115 -21.69 -11.71 -4.52
CA LEU A 115 -21.70 -11.39 -5.95
C LEU A 115 -23.07 -10.98 -6.53
N ASN A 116 -24.15 -10.95 -5.75
CA ASN A 116 -25.51 -10.82 -6.28
C ASN A 116 -26.44 -9.76 -5.63
N SER A 117 -25.98 -8.84 -4.76
CA SER A 117 -26.93 -7.86 -4.19
C SER A 117 -26.83 -6.42 -4.68
N ASP A 118 -25.68 -5.88 -5.13
CA ASP A 118 -25.58 -4.41 -5.31
C ASP A 118 -25.10 -3.93 -6.70
N CYS A 119 -25.23 -4.75 -7.75
CA CYS A 119 -24.98 -4.30 -9.14
C CYS A 119 -26.19 -4.45 -10.08
N THR A 120 -27.42 -4.58 -9.57
CA THR A 120 -28.66 -4.61 -10.39
C THR A 120 -29.80 -3.75 -9.85
N ASN A 121 -29.51 -2.65 -9.14
CA ASN A 121 -30.51 -1.59 -8.96
C ASN A 121 -29.85 -0.20 -9.00
N ASP A 122 -29.74 0.35 -10.22
CA ASP A 122 -30.37 1.61 -10.64
C ASP A 122 -30.42 2.82 -9.68
N HIS A 123 -29.44 3.04 -8.81
CA HIS A 123 -29.23 4.36 -8.21
C HIS A 123 -27.78 4.83 -8.34
N CYS A 124 -27.36 5.02 -9.60
CA CYS A 124 -26.62 6.22 -10.00
C CYS A 124 -27.35 7.46 -9.47
N ASN A 125 -27.03 7.95 -8.26
CA ASN A 125 -27.53 9.25 -7.80
C ASN A 125 -26.68 9.93 -6.70
N TYR A 126 -25.37 9.69 -6.67
CA TYR A 126 -24.42 10.62 -6.06
C TYR A 126 -23.15 10.75 -6.92
N CYS A 127 -23.37 11.05 -8.20
CA CYS A 127 -22.57 12.06 -8.89
C CYS A 127 -23.40 13.36 -8.82
N TYR A 128 -22.75 14.50 -8.54
CA TYR A 128 -23.27 15.84 -8.23
C TYR A 128 -23.48 16.17 -6.74
N LEU A 129 -22.37 16.42 -6.03
CA LEU A 129 -21.92 17.76 -5.61
C LEU A 129 -20.49 17.68 -5.04
#